data_AF-A0A2Z2HPP9-F1
#
_entry.id   AF-A0A2Z2HPP9-F1
#
_cell.length_a   1.000
_cell.length_b   1.000
_cell.length_c   1.000
_cell.angle_alpha   90.00
_cell.angle_beta   90.00
_cell.angle_gamma   90.00
#
_symmetry.space_group_name_H-M   'P 1'
#
loop_
_entity.id
_entity.type
_entity.pdbx_description
1 polymer ?
#
loop_
_entity_poly.entity_id
_entity_poly.type
_entity_poly.pdbx_seq_one_letter_code
_entity_poly.pdbx_strand_id
1 'polypeptide(L)'
;MASLSRLVRGLLVTVLGILVVGLLATIVFAVTIFVVSTGAGLAGYDPSADFVVLAASLIVVAVILTGGFTPRLSNGVRDDDDDGFDDRTYN
;
A
#
# COMPACT_ATOMS: atom_id res chain seq x y z
N MET A 1 -31.76 -10.96 7.11
CA MET A 1 -30.55 -11.81 7.22
C MET A 1 -29.52 -11.53 6.12
N ALA A 2 -29.91 -11.23 4.88
CA ALA A 2 -28.98 -10.96 3.77
C ALA A 2 -28.12 -9.68 3.90
N SER A 3 -28.53 -8.68 4.69
CA SER A 3 -27.75 -7.46 4.93
C SER A 3 -26.61 -7.67 5.92
N LEU A 4 -26.84 -8.45 6.98
CA LEU A 4 -25.86 -8.72 8.02
C LEU A 4 -24.68 -9.56 7.49
N SER A 5 -24.95 -10.56 6.65
CA SER A 5 -23.89 -11.37 6.02
C SER A 5 -23.01 -10.56 5.06
N ARG A 6 -23.58 -9.57 4.36
CA ARG A 6 -22.81 -8.64 3.50
C ARG A 6 -21.90 -7.74 4.33
N LEU A 7 -22.40 -7.21 5.44
CA LEU A 7 -21.61 -6.38 6.37
C LEU A 7 -20.44 -7.17 6.98
N VAL A 8 -20.70 -8.39 7.49
CA VAL A 8 -19.66 -9.25 8.07
C VAL A 8 -18.61 -9.64 7.03
N ARG A 9 -19.04 -9.96 5.80
CA ARG A 9 -18.10 -10.26 4.70
C ARG A 9 -17.25 -9.05 4.33
N GLY A 10 -17.83 -7.85 4.28
CA GLY A 10 -17.10 -6.60 4.05
C GLY A 10 -16.05 -6.36 5.14
N LEU A 11 -16.44 -6.53 6.41
CA LEU A 11 -15.53 -6.37 7.55
C LEU A 11 -14.35 -7.36 7.49
N LEU A 12 -14.61 -8.63 7.18
CA LEU A 12 -13.57 -9.65 7.05
C LEU A 12 -12.55 -9.30 5.96
N VAL A 13 -13.01 -8.79 4.81
CA VAL A 13 -12.12 -8.34 3.73
C VAL A 13 -11.27 -7.17 4.20
N THR A 14 -11.84 -6.20 4.91
CA THR A 14 -11.09 -5.07 5.46
C THR A 14 -10.04 -5.50 6.48
N VAL A 15 -10.40 -6.40 7.41
CA VAL A 15 -9.46 -6.94 8.41
C VAL A 15 -8.30 -7.67 7.73
N LEU A 16 -8.60 -8.49 6.72
CA LEU A 16 -7.57 -9.19 5.96
C LEU A 16 -6.66 -8.20 5.21
N GLY A 17 -7.23 -7.15 4.62
CA GLY A 17 -6.46 -6.07 4.00
C GLY A 17 -5.50 -5.39 4.98
N ILE A 18 -5.97 -5.04 6.17
CA ILE A 18 -5.14 -4.42 7.23
C ILE A 18 -4.02 -5.37 7.66
N LEU A 19 -4.31 -6.67 7.83
CA LEU A 19 -3.29 -7.66 8.17
C LEU A 19 -2.21 -7.79 7.10
N VAL A 20 -2.60 -7.82 5.83
CA VAL A 20 -1.64 -7.89 4.71
C VAL A 20 -0.75 -6.64 4.69
N VAL A 21 -1.33 -5.45 4.82
CA VAL A 21 -0.57 -4.19 4.89
C VAL A 21 0.35 -4.17 6.11
N GLY A 22 -0.12 -4.63 7.27
CA GLY A 22 0.69 -4.72 8.49
C GLY A 22 1.86 -5.68 8.36
N LEU A 23 1.67 -6.82 7.70
CA LEU A 23 2.73 -7.78 7.43
C LEU A 23 3.79 -7.17 6.49
N LEU A 24 3.36 -6.55 5.39
CA LEU A 24 4.25 -5.86 4.46
C LEU A 24 5.02 -4.74 5.16
N ALA A 25 4.35 -3.92 5.97
CA ALA A 25 4.98 -2.85 6.75
C ALA A 25 6.08 -3.39 7.68
N THR A 26 5.84 -4.54 8.32
CA THR A 26 6.82 -5.18 9.21
C THR A 26 8.06 -5.62 8.44
N ILE A 27 7.90 -6.21 7.26
CA ILE A 27 9.02 -6.61 6.39
C ILE A 27 9.82 -5.37 5.95
N VAL A 28 9.13 -4.33 5.47
CA VAL A 28 9.77 -3.08 5.06
C VAL A 28 10.52 -2.42 6.21
N PHE A 29 9.94 -2.44 7.42
CA PHE A 29 10.59 -1.90 8.62
C PHE A 29 11.89 -2.62 8.95
N ALA A 30 11.91 -3.95 8.89
CA ALA A 30 13.13 -4.72 9.12
C ALA A 30 14.23 -4.38 8.10
N VAL A 31 13.88 -4.24 6.82
CA VAL A 31 14.82 -3.79 5.77
C VAL A 31 15.28 -2.36 6.03
N THR A 32 14.40 -1.48 6.48
CA THR A 32 14.73 -0.07 6.75
C THR A 32 15.73 0.07 7.89
N ILE A 33 15.63 -0.75 8.95
CA ILE A 33 16.66 -0.79 10.01
C ILE A 33 18.04 -1.08 9.42
N PHE A 34 18.14 -2.07 8.54
CA PHE A 34 19.40 -2.41 7.88
C PHE A 34 19.95 -1.24 7.05
N VAL A 35 19.08 -0.57 6.28
CA VAL A 35 19.46 0.60 5.47
C VAL A 35 19.99 1.74 6.34
N VAL A 36 19.29 2.07 7.43
CA VAL A 36 19.68 3.16 8.34
C VAL A 36 20.99 2.83 9.06
N SER A 37 21.11 1.63 9.61
CA SER A 37 22.32 1.19 10.33
C SER A 37 23.54 1.15 9.41
N THR A 38 23.40 0.56 8.22
CA THR A 38 24.49 0.48 7.25
C THR A 38 24.86 1.87 6.74
N GLY A 39 23.88 2.72 6.43
CA GLY A 39 24.11 4.10 5.99
C GLY A 39 24.86 4.93 7.03
N ALA A 40 24.51 4.79 8.31
CA ALA A 40 25.22 5.47 9.40
C ALA A 40 26.66 4.99 9.52
N GLY A 41 26.90 3.67 9.44
CA GLY A 41 28.25 3.11 9.47
C GLY A 41 29.13 3.58 8.33
N LEU A 42 28.58 3.69 7.11
CA LEU A 42 29.29 4.24 5.95
C LEU A 42 29.62 5.73 6.11
N ALA A 43 28.79 6.46 6.85
CA ALA A 43 29.01 7.87 7.18
C ALA A 43 29.93 8.07 8.40
N GLY A 44 30.44 6.99 9.02
CA GLY A 44 31.31 7.06 10.19
C GLY A 44 30.59 7.36 11.50
N TYR A 45 29.27 7.19 11.55
CA TYR A 45 28.48 7.33 12.77
C TYR A 45 28.15 5.98 13.38
N ASP A 46 28.08 5.94 14.72
CA ASP A 46 27.63 4.77 15.48
C ASP A 46 26.37 5.12 16.30
N PRO A 47 25.19 5.07 15.67
CA PRO A 47 23.94 5.46 16.33
C PRO A 47 23.47 4.40 17.33
N SER A 48 22.78 4.84 18.38
CA SER A 48 22.11 3.90 19.29
C SER A 48 20.98 3.13 18.59
N ALA A 49 20.69 1.93 19.08
CA ALA A 49 19.61 1.10 18.55
C ALA A 49 18.25 1.82 18.57
N ASP A 50 17.97 2.60 19.62
CA ASP A 50 16.73 3.38 19.75
C ASP A 50 16.60 4.42 18.64
N PHE A 51 17.71 5.07 18.26
CA PHE A 51 17.71 6.02 17.15
C PHE A 51 17.42 5.32 15.82
N VAL A 52 18.03 4.16 15.57
CA VAL A 52 17.81 3.40 14.33
C VAL A 52 16.35 2.97 14.21
N VAL A 53 15.74 2.49 15.30
CA VAL A 53 14.33 2.11 15.36
C VAL A 53 13.41 3.31 15.14
N LEU A 54 13.69 4.44 15.80
CA LEU A 54 12.93 5.68 15.63
C LEU A 54 13.01 6.18 14.18
N ALA A 55 14.20 6.26 13.61
CA ALA A 55 14.38 6.70 12.23
C ALA A 55 13.67 5.77 11.24
N ALA A 56 13.84 4.45 11.41
CA ALA A 56 13.19 3.47 10.55
C ALA A 56 11.66 3.54 10.64
N SER A 57 11.10 3.73 11.85
CA SER A 57 9.64 3.85 12.03
C SER A 57 9.09 5.10 11.36
N LEU A 58 9.77 6.25 11.49
CA LEU A 58 9.38 7.49 10.82
C LEU A 58 9.42 7.37 9.29
N ILE A 59 10.48 6.74 8.75
CA ILE A 59 10.60 6.48 7.30
C ILE A 59 9.45 5.59 6.82
N VAL A 60 9.18 4.47 7.51
CA VAL A 60 8.12 3.53 7.13
C VAL A 60 6.74 4.20 7.19
N VAL A 61 6.46 4.97 8.24
CA VAL A 61 5.19 5.71 8.35
C VAL A 61 5.06 6.72 7.21
N ALA A 62 6.11 7.49 6.90
CA ALA A 62 6.10 8.43 5.79
C ALA A 62 5.84 7.72 4.45
N VAL A 63 6.51 6.60 4.19
CA VAL A 63 6.32 5.77 2.99
C VAL A 63 4.87 5.27 2.92
N ILE A 64 4.32 4.69 3.99
CA ILE A 64 2.96 4.16 3.99
C ILE A 64 1.93 5.27 3.73
N LEU A 65 2.04 6.41 4.40
CA LEU A 65 1.09 7.52 4.27
C LEU A 65 1.15 8.21 2.90
N THR A 66 2.34 8.28 2.29
CA THR A 66 2.52 8.90 0.98
C THR A 66 2.26 7.95 -0.19
N GLY A 67 1.95 6.68 0.09
CA GLY A 67 1.78 5.62 -0.93
C GLY A 67 3.10 4.99 -1.40
N GLY A 68 4.23 5.41 -0.82
CA GLY A 68 5.57 4.82 -0.87
C GLY A 68 6.25 4.88 -2.23
N PHE A 69 5.65 4.21 -3.20
CA PHE A 69 6.04 4.19 -4.60
C PHE A 69 4.80 3.94 -5.44
N THR A 70 3.69 4.67 -5.26
CA THR A 70 2.47 4.50 -6.07
C THR A 70 2.88 4.35 -7.54
N PRO A 71 2.93 3.12 -8.08
CA PRO A 71 3.23 2.97 -9.49
C PRO A 71 1.98 3.56 -10.11
N ARG A 72 2.16 4.54 -11.00
CA ARG A 72 1.09 4.83 -11.95
C ARG A 72 0.93 3.54 -12.73
N LEU A 73 0.08 2.64 -12.23
CA LEU A 73 -0.50 1.57 -13.00
C LEU A 73 -1.35 2.31 -14.01
N SER A 74 -0.74 2.72 -15.14
CA SER A 74 -1.47 2.95 -16.37
C SER A 74 -1.97 1.58 -16.80
N ASN A 75 -2.92 1.03 -16.04
CA ASN A 75 -3.73 -0.04 -16.54
C ASN A 75 -4.55 0.64 -17.63
N GLY A 76 -4.13 0.46 -18.88
CA GLY A 76 -4.85 0.95 -20.03
C GLY A 76 -6.29 0.49 -19.88
N VAL A 77 -7.17 1.44 -19.56
CA VAL A 77 -8.58 1.30 -19.82
C VAL A 77 -8.64 1.10 -21.33
N ARG A 78 -8.77 -0.16 -21.76
CA ARG A 78 -9.37 -0.43 -23.05
C ARG A 78 -10.83 -0.05 -22.83
N ASP A 79 -11.18 1.16 -23.28
CA ASP A 79 -12.54 1.48 -23.65
C ASP A 79 -12.90 0.55 -24.81
N ASP A 80 -13.22 -0.71 -24.50
CA ASP A 80 -14.07 -1.54 -25.33
C ASP A 80 -15.47 -1.46 -24.71
N ASP A 81 -16.03 -0.26 -24.69
CA ASP A 81 -17.49 -0.10 -24.65
C ASP A 81 -17.96 -0.08 -26.11
N ASP A 82 -18.16 -1.29 -26.60
CA ASP A 82 -18.91 -1.67 -27.79
C ASP A 82 -20.40 -1.32 -27.53
N ASP A 83 -20.70 -0.03 -27.50
CA ASP A 83 -22.07 0.49 -27.45
C ASP A 83 -22.52 0.76 -28.88
N GLY A 84 -22.80 -0.34 -29.59
CA GLY A 84 -23.65 -0.34 -30.78
C GLY A 84 -25.04 0.22 -30.44
N PHE A 85 -25.17 1.55 -30.48
CA PHE A 85 -26.47 2.21 -30.41
C PHE A 85 -27.15 2.10 -31.77
N ASP A 86 -27.94 1.03 -31.84
CA ASP A 86 -29.11 0.78 -32.67
C ASP A 86 -29.60 1.99 -33.48
N ASP A 87 -29.44 1.83 -34.79
CA ASP A 87 -30.38 2.22 -35.83
C ASP A 87 -31.84 2.18 -35.34
N ARG A 88 -32.35 3.35 -34.92
CA ARG A 88 -33.79 3.63 -34.85
C ARG A 88 -34.06 4.97 -35.50
N THR A 89 -34.16 4.89 -36.81
CA THR A 89 -35.29 5.42 -37.59
C THR A 89 -36.36 6.09 -36.72
N TYR A 90 -36.58 7.41 -36.87
CA TYR A 90 -37.89 7.95 -37.22
C TYR A 90 -37.76 9.41 -37.66
N ASN A 91 -38.27 9.61 -38.87
CA ASN A 91 -38.77 10.84 -39.47
C ASN A 91 -39.98 11.33 -38.67
#